data_AF-A0A7S0QY54-F1
#
_entry.id   AF-A0A7S0QY54-F1
#
_cell.length_a   1.000
_cell.length_b   1.000
_cell.length_c   1.000
_cell.angle_alpha   90.00
_cell.angle_beta   90.00
_cell.angle_gamma   90.00
#
_symmetry.space_group_name_H-M   'P 1'
#
loop_
_entity.id
_entity.type
_entity.pdbx_description
1 polymer ?
#
loop_
_entity_poly.entity_id
_entity_poly.type
_entity_poly.pdbx_seq_one_letter_code
_entity_poly.pdbx_strand_id
1 'polypeptide(L)'
;EPEPEPKPWPEVPPVPVCEVLQGEEGYQLVDLRPKREFNLESAKGAVSVPAFVQTGRPLHWVTEPDPAFLANFSAKFPDKGAKLVVIACNNAEEEKEEE
;
A
#
# COMPACT_ATOMS: atom_id res chain seq x y z
N GLU A 1 14.62 17.79 -20.95
CA GLU A 1 14.02 16.94 -19.90
C GLU A 1 12.52 17.17 -19.92
N PRO A 2 11.68 16.13 -20.10
CA PRO A 2 10.25 16.27 -19.90
C PRO A 2 9.96 16.45 -18.40
N GLU A 3 9.11 17.42 -18.07
CA GLU A 3 8.62 17.67 -16.71
C GLU A 3 7.79 16.45 -16.26
N PRO A 4 8.00 15.89 -15.05
CA PRO A 4 7.26 14.71 -14.61
C PRO A 4 5.78 15.06 -14.45
N GLU A 5 4.90 14.22 -15.00
CA GLU A 5 3.47 14.38 -14.86
C GLU A 5 3.07 14.42 -13.36
N PRO A 6 2.13 15.28 -12.96
CA PRO A 6 1.73 15.38 -11.56
C PRO A 6 1.10 14.06 -11.12
N LYS A 7 1.76 13.39 -10.17
CA LYS A 7 1.21 12.18 -9.55
C LYS A 7 -0.15 12.51 -8.91
N PRO A 8 -1.16 11.64 -9.07
CA PRO A 8 -2.52 11.90 -8.57
C PRO A 8 -2.60 11.94 -7.03
N TRP A 9 -1.57 11.46 -6.34
CA TRP A 9 -1.52 11.38 -4.88
C TRP A 9 -0.20 11.96 -4.36
N PRO A 10 -0.22 12.76 -3.28
CA PRO A 10 1.00 13.22 -2.64
C PRO A 10 1.76 12.02 -2.04
N GLU A 11 2.97 11.79 -2.52
CA GLU A 11 3.88 10.83 -1.90
C GLU A 11 4.54 11.44 -0.68
N VAL A 12 4.69 10.64 0.36
CA VAL A 12 5.25 11.06 1.63
C VAL A 12 6.33 10.07 2.04
N PRO A 13 7.51 10.54 2.51
CA PRO A 13 8.58 9.63 2.89
C PRO A 13 8.17 8.77 4.09
N PRO A 14 8.64 7.51 4.18
CA PRO A 14 8.13 6.54 5.15
C PRO A 14 8.38 6.92 6.61
N VAL A 15 9.49 7.62 6.90
CA VAL A 15 9.91 7.99 8.26
C VAL A 15 8.96 9.02 8.90
N PRO A 16 8.68 10.18 8.29
CA PRO A 16 7.77 11.16 8.89
C PRO A 16 6.32 10.68 8.99
N VAL A 17 5.88 9.79 8.10
CA VAL A 17 4.46 9.37 8.01
C VAL A 17 4.03 8.56 9.22
N CYS A 18 4.82 7.56 9.61
CA CYS A 18 4.49 6.68 10.74
C CYS A 18 4.51 7.43 12.07
N GLU A 19 5.45 8.37 12.26
CA GLU A 19 5.57 9.13 13.51
C GLU A 19 4.55 10.28 13.61
N VAL A 20 4.24 10.96 12.51
CA VAL A 20 3.33 12.12 12.51
C VAL A 20 1.87 11.68 12.56
N LEU A 21 1.48 10.62 11.86
CA LEU A 21 0.06 10.24 11.72
C LEU A 21 -0.46 9.35 12.85
N GLN A 22 0.42 8.71 13.61
CA GLN A 22 0.00 8.01 14.83
C GLN A 22 -0.52 8.96 15.92
N GLY A 23 -0.22 10.27 15.81
CA GLY A 23 -0.65 11.31 16.75
C GLY A 23 -1.80 12.21 16.24
N GLU A 24 -2.16 12.15 14.96
CA GLU A 24 -3.22 12.99 14.39
C GLU A 24 -4.58 12.26 14.42
N GLU A 25 -5.56 12.86 15.11
CA GLU A 25 -6.93 12.34 15.11
C GLU A 25 -7.52 12.36 13.69
N GLY A 26 -7.98 11.20 13.22
CA GLY A 26 -8.80 11.07 12.00
C GLY A 26 -8.10 10.45 10.78
N TYR A 27 -6.82 10.10 10.85
CA TYR A 27 -6.16 9.31 9.80
C TYR A 27 -6.14 7.82 10.14
N GLN A 28 -6.42 6.97 9.15
CA GLN A 28 -6.24 5.52 9.26
C GLN A 28 -5.09 5.05 8.37
N LEU A 29 -4.18 4.31 8.97
CA LEU A 29 -3.05 3.70 8.26
C LEU A 29 -3.49 2.37 7.66
N VAL A 30 -3.36 2.23 6.34
CA VAL A 30 -3.77 1.05 5.57
C VAL A 30 -2.56 0.46 4.89
N ASP A 31 -2.32 -0.83 5.07
CA ASP A 31 -1.18 -1.52 4.46
C ASP A 31 -1.67 -2.50 3.39
N LEU A 32 -1.24 -2.26 2.15
CA LEU A 32 -1.62 -3.01 0.96
C LEU A 32 -0.61 -4.10 0.62
N ARG A 33 0.50 -4.21 1.35
CA ARG A 33 1.52 -5.23 1.07
C ARG A 33 0.94 -6.62 1.28
N PRO A 34 1.51 -7.64 0.63
CA PRO A 34 1.17 -9.03 0.89
C PRO A 34 1.14 -9.32 2.39
N LYS A 35 0.16 -10.13 2.82
CA LYS A 35 -0.08 -10.43 4.24
C LYS A 35 1.18 -10.93 4.97
N ARG A 36 2.05 -11.63 4.25
CA ARG A 36 3.33 -12.10 4.78
C ARG A 36 4.25 -10.96 5.17
N GLU A 37 4.38 -9.93 4.33
CA GLU A 37 5.21 -8.76 4.60
C GLU A 37 4.65 -7.95 5.76
N PHE A 38 3.33 -7.76 5.80
CA PHE A 38 2.66 -7.14 6.95
C PHE A 38 2.93 -7.88 8.26
N ASN A 39 2.92 -9.22 8.24
CA ASN A 39 3.20 -10.03 9.43
C ASN A 39 4.67 -10.01 9.86
N LEU A 40 5.60 -9.73 8.94
CA LEU A 40 7.03 -9.60 9.24
C LEU A 40 7.32 -8.25 9.89
N GLU A 41 6.79 -7.18 9.31
CA GLU A 41 6.95 -5.83 9.82
C GLU A 41 5.74 -4.99 9.40
N SER A 42 5.10 -4.36 10.37
CA SER A 42 3.98 -3.44 10.14
C SER A 42 4.08 -2.25 11.06
N ALA A 43 3.66 -1.09 10.57
CA ALA A 43 3.44 0.07 11.42
C ALA A 43 2.35 -0.21 12.46
N LYS A 44 2.57 0.22 13.71
CA LYS A 44 1.60 0.04 14.80
C LYS A 44 0.28 0.73 14.44
N GLY A 45 -0.84 0.02 14.61
CA GLY A 45 -2.18 0.52 14.28
C GLY A 45 -2.56 0.43 12.80
N ALA A 46 -1.66 -0.05 11.93
CA ALA A 46 -1.96 -0.27 10.53
C ALA A 46 -3.00 -1.38 10.34
N VAL A 47 -3.91 -1.16 9.38
CA VAL A 47 -4.92 -2.13 8.96
C VAL A 47 -4.45 -2.80 7.67
N SER A 48 -4.18 -4.11 7.73
CA SER A 48 -3.86 -4.88 6.53
C SER A 48 -5.08 -5.07 5.64
N VAL A 49 -4.94 -4.69 4.36
CA VAL A 49 -5.85 -5.00 3.25
C VAL A 49 -4.99 -5.27 2.01
N PRO A 50 -4.46 -6.51 1.86
CA PRO A 50 -3.51 -6.82 0.80
C PRO A 50 -4.09 -6.56 -0.59
N ALA A 51 -3.36 -5.81 -1.42
CA ALA A 51 -3.67 -5.65 -2.84
C ALA A 51 -3.09 -6.80 -3.69
N PHE A 52 -2.12 -7.53 -3.13
CA PHE A 52 -1.46 -8.65 -3.78
C PHE A 52 -1.45 -9.89 -2.89
N VAL A 53 -1.58 -11.05 -3.53
CA VAL A 53 -1.43 -12.35 -2.90
C VAL A 53 -0.04 -12.89 -3.24
N GLN A 54 0.67 -13.36 -2.22
CA GLN A 54 1.88 -14.14 -2.41
C GLN A 54 1.54 -15.63 -2.31
N THR A 55 1.71 -16.34 -3.42
CA THR A 55 1.56 -17.80 -3.50
C THR A 55 2.90 -18.46 -3.81
N GLY A 56 3.04 -19.76 -3.56
CA GLY A 56 4.25 -20.53 -3.89
C GLY A 56 4.92 -21.18 -2.69
N ARG A 57 6.21 -21.46 -2.82
CA ARG A 57 7.03 -22.17 -1.82
C ARG A 57 8.16 -21.27 -1.35
N PRO A 58 8.71 -21.51 -0.13
CA PRO A 58 9.96 -20.86 0.26
C PRO A 58 11.01 -21.03 -0.85
N LEU A 59 11.65 -19.91 -1.24
CA LEU A 59 12.59 -19.74 -2.38
C LEU A 59 11.96 -19.45 -3.76
N HIS A 60 10.64 -19.58 -3.94
CA HIS A 60 9.96 -19.19 -5.18
C HIS A 60 8.55 -18.68 -4.87
N TRP A 61 8.46 -17.39 -4.58
CA TRP A 61 7.20 -16.68 -4.32
C TRP A 61 6.74 -15.99 -5.59
N VAL A 62 5.47 -16.17 -5.91
CA VAL A 62 4.78 -15.46 -6.99
C VAL A 62 3.86 -14.45 -6.35
N THR A 63 3.96 -13.19 -6.78
CA THR A 63 3.11 -12.10 -6.31
C THR A 63 2.13 -11.75 -7.42
N GLU A 64 0.84 -11.89 -7.15
CA GLU A 64 -0.24 -11.63 -8.11
C GLU A 64 -1.26 -10.66 -7.51
N PRO A 65 -1.91 -9.80 -8.32
CA PRO A 65 -2.99 -8.95 -7.83
C PRO A 65 -4.11 -9.77 -7.20
N ASP A 66 -4.61 -9.36 -6.03
CA ASP A 66 -5.76 -9.99 -5.40
C ASP A 66 -7.06 -9.54 -6.10
N PRO A 67 -7.82 -10.43 -6.76
CA PRO A 67 -9.02 -10.04 -7.49
C PRO A 67 -10.16 -9.57 -6.57
N ALA A 68 -10.10 -9.89 -5.27
CA ALA A 68 -11.06 -9.48 -4.26
C ALA A 68 -10.63 -8.20 -3.53
N PHE A 69 -9.48 -7.59 -3.89
CA PHE A 69 -8.93 -6.41 -3.22
C PHE A 69 -9.96 -5.30 -3.09
N LEU A 70 -10.58 -4.88 -4.20
CA LEU A 70 -11.54 -3.77 -4.20
C LEU A 70 -12.76 -4.05 -3.32
N ALA A 71 -13.24 -5.29 -3.31
CA ALA A 71 -14.37 -5.69 -2.47
C ALA A 71 -13.99 -5.66 -0.98
N ASN A 72 -12.82 -6.19 -0.64
CA ASN A 72 -12.30 -6.23 0.74
C ASN A 72 -11.99 -4.81 1.26
N PHE A 73 -11.39 -3.97 0.42
CA PHE A 73 -11.07 -2.59 0.73
C PHE A 73 -12.34 -1.78 0.97
N SER A 74 -13.32 -1.88 0.07
CA SER A 74 -14.59 -1.16 0.20
C SER A 74 -15.41 -1.61 1.41
N ALA A 75 -15.35 -2.90 1.76
CA ALA A 75 -16.01 -3.44 2.95
C ALA A 75 -15.36 -2.94 4.25
N LYS A 76 -14.03 -2.77 4.26
CA LYS A 76 -13.28 -2.25 5.42
C LYS A 76 -13.38 -0.74 5.57
N PHE A 77 -13.43 -0.02 4.46
CA PHE A 77 -13.48 1.44 4.42
C PHE A 77 -14.74 1.88 3.65
N PRO A 78 -15.94 1.66 4.22
CA PRO A 78 -17.19 2.06 3.56
C PRO A 78 -17.36 3.58 3.51
N ASP A 79 -16.71 4.31 4.43
CA ASP A 79 -16.72 5.76 4.47
C ASP A 79 -15.69 6.33 3.49
N LYS A 80 -16.17 6.97 2.42
CA LYS A 80 -15.32 7.60 1.40
C LYS A 80 -14.73 8.94 1.84
N GLY A 81 -15.20 9.49 2.98
CA GLY A 81 -14.66 10.69 3.59
C GLY A 81 -13.47 10.43 4.53
N ALA A 82 -13.19 9.16 4.82
CA ALA A 82 -12.12 8.75 5.71
C ALA A 82 -10.76 9.17 5.13
N LYS A 83 -9.92 9.76 5.97
CA LYS A 83 -8.57 10.11 5.57
C LYS A 83 -7.69 8.87 5.73
N LEU A 84 -7.29 8.28 4.61
CA LEU A 84 -6.47 7.08 4.58
C LEU A 84 -5.03 7.43 4.22
N VAL A 85 -4.09 6.79 4.89
CA VAL A 85 -2.69 6.79 4.50
C VAL A 85 -2.32 5.38 4.11
N VAL A 86 -1.81 5.24 2.89
CA VAL A 86 -1.63 3.94 2.25
C VAL A 86 -0.15 3.59 2.22
N ILE A 87 0.20 2.46 2.83
CA ILE A 87 1.49 1.81 2.69
C ILE A 87 1.36 0.80 1.54
N ALA A 88 2.07 1.04 0.45
CA ALA A 88 2.13 0.14 -0.68
C ALA A 88 3.58 -0.27 -0.95
N CYS A 89 3.79 -1.45 -1.54
CA CYS A 89 5.08 -1.77 -2.12
C CYS A 89 5.34 -0.83 -3.29
N ASN A 90 6.51 -0.20 -3.29
CA ASN A 90 7.03 0.46 -4.48
C ASN A 90 7.57 -0.63 -5.41
N ASN A 91 6.67 -1.40 -6.02
CA ASN A 91 6.99 -2.00 -7.31
C ASN A 91 6.89 -0.84 -8.29
N ALA A 92 7.91 0.01 -8.32
CA ALA A 92 8.10 0.86 -9.48
C ALA A 92 8.16 -0.12 -10.65
N GLU A 93 7.11 -0.15 -11.45
CA GLU A 93 7.22 -0.62 -12.81
C GLU A 93 8.39 0.20 -13.35
N GLU A 94 9.56 -0.41 -13.52
CA GLU A 94 10.48 0.06 -14.54
C GLU A 94 9.63 -0.01 -15.81
N GLU A 95 9.03 1.12 -16.17
CA GLU A 95 8.52 1.36 -17.51
C GLU A 95 9.73 1.08 -18.40
N LYS A 96 9.81 -0.15 -18.92
CA LYS A 96 10.75 -0.47 -19.97
C LYS A 96 10.32 0.41 -21.12
N GLU A 97 11.05 1.51 -21.32
CA GLU A 97 11.14 2.16 -22.61
C GLU A 97 11.51 1.05 -23.62
N GLU A 98 10.53 0.58 -24.38
CA GLU A 98 10.79 -0.16 -25.62
C GLU A 98 11.38 0.85 -26.61
N GLU A 99 12.69 0.77 -26.83
CA GLU A 99 13.43 1.45 -27.91
C GLU A 99 13.28 0.70 -29.24
#